data_AF-A0A8R1TTF5-F1
#
_entry.id   AF-A0A8R1TTF5-F1
#
_cell.length_a   1.000
_cell.length_b   1.000
_cell.length_c   1.000
_cell.angle_alpha   90.00
_cell.angle_beta   90.00
_cell.angle_gamma   90.00
#
_symmetry.space_group_name_H-M   'P 1'
#
loop_
_entity.id
_entity.type
_entity.pdbx_description
1 polymer ?
#
loop_
_entity_poly.entity_id
_entity_poly.type
_entity_poly.pdbx_seq_one_letter_code
_entity_poly.pdbx_strand_id
1 'polypeptide(L)'
;MRGINDDKIEVRVVNNCFRSNINAFIPVLVPSNLRLNQTYRLIFFGWAYTILMFVLPFTLLIILNSQVLLAIRRSNRLHRRQSMVPDESLKQAERKERQISIMLIAIVLVFLSCNTLAFVVNILENVGYDNALYVMVNASCNIAIYMLFSDKYRLLLRHYMTCHWSRDGELLLTTNTA
;
A
#
# COMPACT_ATOMS: atom_id res chain seq x y z
N MET A 1 51.65 -1.63 3.64
CA MET A 1 50.73 -2.39 2.77
C MET A 1 49.48 -1.56 2.58
N ARG A 2 49.13 -1.22 1.34
CA ARG A 2 47.90 -0.49 0.97
C ARG A 2 46.70 -1.37 1.36
N GLY A 3 46.11 -1.10 2.53
CA GLY A 3 44.81 -1.65 2.88
C GLY A 3 43.82 -1.00 1.93
N ILE A 4 43.32 -1.79 0.98
CA ILE A 4 42.25 -1.45 0.07
C ILE A 4 41.15 -0.78 0.91
N ASN A 5 40.91 0.51 0.65
CA ASN A 5 39.72 1.17 1.15
C ASN A 5 38.56 0.32 0.64
N ASP A 6 37.96 -0.47 1.51
CA ASP A 6 36.65 -1.07 1.27
C ASP A 6 35.62 0.07 1.28
N ASP A 7 35.76 0.98 0.32
CA ASP A 7 34.81 2.00 -0.05
C ASP A 7 33.66 1.25 -0.73
N LYS A 8 32.86 0.55 0.08
CA LYS A 8 31.54 0.13 -0.34
C LYS A 8 30.74 1.40 -0.58
N ILE A 9 29.96 1.40 -1.66
CA ILE A 9 29.22 2.58 -2.16
C ILE A 9 28.44 3.29 -1.03
N GLU A 10 27.94 2.55 -0.04
CA GLU A 10 27.13 3.08 1.05
C GLU A 10 27.89 3.47 2.33
N VAL A 11 29.06 2.86 2.57
CA VAL A 11 29.73 2.91 3.87
C VAL A 11 31.25 2.82 3.69
N ARG A 12 31.97 3.75 4.32
CA ARG A 12 33.43 3.75 4.40
C ARG A 12 33.85 3.27 5.80
N VAL A 13 34.88 2.42 5.86
CA VAL A 13 35.57 2.15 7.13
C VAL A 13 36.58 3.25 7.37
N VAL A 14 36.46 4.01 8.47
CA VAL A 14 37.37 5.13 8.77
C VAL A 14 38.49 4.69 9.67
N ASN A 15 38.17 3.93 10.72
CA ASN A 15 39.07 3.52 11.78
C ASN A 15 38.62 2.17 12.32
N ASN A 16 39.49 1.48 13.06
CA ASN A 16 39.12 0.26 13.79
C ASN A 16 39.16 0.55 15.30
N CYS A 17 38.05 0.36 16.00
CA CYS A 17 37.98 0.47 17.45
C CYS A 17 38.23 -0.88 18.10
N PHE A 18 39.08 -0.94 19.10
CA PHE A 18 39.30 -2.15 19.88
C PHE A 18 38.19 -2.33 20.92
N ARG A 19 37.44 -3.43 20.87
CA ARG A 19 36.43 -3.78 21.87
C ARG A 19 37.03 -4.79 22.86
N SER A 20 37.34 -4.33 24.07
CA SER A 20 38.01 -5.11 25.12
C SER A 20 37.25 -6.37 25.55
N ASN A 21 35.91 -6.35 25.55
CA ASN A 21 35.12 -7.51 25.97
C ASN A 21 35.24 -8.73 25.04
N ILE A 22 35.59 -8.51 23.76
CA ILE A 22 35.73 -9.57 22.75
C ILE A 22 37.17 -9.70 22.23
N ASN A 23 38.13 -8.94 22.79
CA ASN A 23 39.51 -8.85 22.31
C ASN A 23 39.65 -8.72 20.78
N ALA A 24 38.76 -7.95 20.15
CA ALA A 24 38.71 -7.82 18.70
C ALA A 24 38.57 -6.36 18.26
N PHE A 25 39.14 -6.06 17.10
CA PHE A 25 39.01 -4.78 16.42
C PHE A 25 37.73 -4.77 15.57
N ILE A 26 36.86 -3.79 15.80
CA ILE A 26 35.63 -3.57 15.04
C ILE A 26 35.85 -2.35 14.13
N PRO A 27 35.57 -2.46 12.82
CA PRO A 27 35.62 -1.32 11.92
C PRO A 27 34.53 -0.30 12.26
N VAL A 28 34.92 0.96 12.40
CA VAL A 28 34.04 2.13 12.51
C VAL A 28 33.59 2.50 11.11
N LEU A 29 32.30 2.28 10.89
CA LEU A 29 31.60 2.51 9.65
C LEU A 29 31.04 3.94 9.66
N VAL A 30 31.47 4.80 8.73
CA VAL A 30 30.82 6.09 8.49
C VAL A 30 30.09 6.09 7.15
N PRO A 31 29.00 6.86 7.03
CA PRO A 31 28.37 7.08 5.73
C PRO A 31 29.38 7.63 4.72
N SER A 32 29.34 7.12 3.48
CA SER A 32 30.12 7.68 2.37
C SER A 32 29.66 9.12 2.06
N ASN A 33 30.53 9.94 1.44
CA ASN A 33 30.19 11.30 1.00
C ASN A 33 28.95 11.33 0.09
N LEU A 34 28.73 10.26 -0.69
CA LEU A 34 27.55 10.10 -1.53
C LEU A 34 26.26 9.97 -0.70
N ARG A 35 26.35 9.33 0.47
CA ARG A 35 25.27 9.27 1.46
C ARG A 35 25.05 10.64 2.13
N LEU A 36 26.12 11.38 2.43
CA LEU A 36 26.05 12.63 3.22
C LEU A 36 25.25 13.75 2.56
N ASN A 37 25.11 13.75 1.22
CA ASN A 37 24.14 14.62 0.56
C ASN A 37 22.73 14.14 0.90
N GLN A 38 22.14 14.73 1.93
CA GLN A 38 20.79 14.43 2.42
C GLN A 38 19.77 14.49 1.28
N THR A 39 19.86 15.49 0.41
CA THR A 39 18.99 15.65 -0.77
C THR A 39 19.13 14.50 -1.77
N TYR A 40 20.36 14.06 -2.06
CA TYR A 40 20.60 12.97 -3.01
C TYR A 40 20.12 11.63 -2.46
N ARG A 41 20.36 11.37 -1.18
CA ARG A 41 19.84 10.17 -0.49
C ARG A 41 18.32 10.16 -0.47
N LEU A 42 17.70 11.29 -0.14
CA LEU A 42 16.25 11.43 -0.09
C LEU A 42 15.63 11.15 -1.46
N ILE A 43 16.16 11.75 -2.52
CA ILE A 43 15.63 11.58 -3.88
C ILE A 43 15.91 10.15 -4.38
N PHE A 44 17.14 9.65 -4.29
CA PHE A 44 17.49 8.41 -4.96
C PHE A 44 17.02 7.16 -4.20
N PHE A 45 17.32 7.07 -2.90
CA PHE A 45 16.86 5.94 -2.07
C PHE A 45 15.44 6.15 -1.54
N GLY A 46 15.01 7.39 -1.30
CA GLY A 46 13.64 7.66 -0.83
C GLY A 46 12.62 7.67 -1.97
N TRP A 47 12.88 8.33 -3.10
CA TRP A 47 11.91 8.36 -4.21
C TRP A 47 12.08 7.20 -5.18
N ALA A 48 13.27 6.97 -5.74
CA ALA A 48 13.41 6.01 -6.84
C ALA A 48 13.19 4.57 -6.38
N TYR A 49 13.73 4.16 -5.22
CA TYR A 49 13.47 2.83 -4.68
C TYR A 49 12.01 2.65 -4.30
N THR A 50 11.39 3.63 -3.64
CA THR A 50 9.96 3.57 -3.31
C THR A 50 9.14 3.48 -4.57
N ILE A 51 9.32 4.37 -5.55
CA ILE A 51 8.63 4.35 -6.85
C ILE A 51 8.88 3.02 -7.58
N LEU A 52 10.10 2.50 -7.64
CA LEU A 52 10.37 1.24 -8.35
C LEU A 52 9.78 0.04 -7.64
N MET A 53 9.92 -0.09 -6.33
CA MET A 53 9.24 -1.15 -5.56
C MET A 53 7.73 -0.94 -5.47
N PHE A 54 7.22 0.24 -5.80
CA PHE A 54 5.79 0.58 -5.71
C PHE A 54 5.14 0.58 -7.09
N VAL A 55 5.42 1.57 -7.93
CA VAL A 55 4.86 1.74 -9.27
C VAL A 55 5.02 0.48 -10.10
N LEU A 56 6.15 -0.23 -10.00
CA LEU A 56 6.38 -1.44 -10.79
C LEU A 56 5.40 -2.56 -10.42
N PRO A 57 5.32 -3.09 -9.18
CA PRO A 57 4.33 -4.12 -8.87
C PRO A 57 2.89 -3.64 -9.06
N PHE A 58 2.57 -2.36 -8.84
CA PHE A 58 1.19 -1.86 -9.04
C PHE A 58 0.78 -1.72 -10.48
N THR A 59 1.65 -1.17 -11.32
CA THR A 59 1.39 -1.10 -12.77
C THR A 59 1.23 -2.51 -13.31
N LEU A 60 2.07 -3.46 -12.89
CA LEU A 60 1.88 -4.88 -13.23
C LEU A 60 0.54 -5.43 -12.72
N LEU A 61 0.15 -5.18 -11.47
CA LEU A 61 -1.12 -5.65 -10.91
C LEU A 61 -2.35 -5.09 -11.66
N ILE A 62 -2.33 -3.80 -11.99
CA ILE A 62 -3.40 -3.14 -12.75
C ILE A 62 -3.45 -3.71 -14.17
N ILE A 63 -2.30 -3.84 -14.82
CA ILE A 63 -2.20 -4.41 -16.17
C ILE A 63 -2.73 -5.85 -16.16
N LEU A 64 -2.28 -6.70 -15.23
CA LEU A 64 -2.72 -8.09 -15.13
C LEU A 64 -4.21 -8.20 -14.79
N ASN A 65 -4.72 -7.44 -13.81
CA ASN A 65 -6.16 -7.42 -13.51
C ASN A 65 -6.99 -6.92 -14.69
N SER A 66 -6.50 -5.92 -15.43
CA SER A 66 -7.18 -5.42 -16.62
C SER A 66 -7.19 -6.45 -17.74
N GLN A 67 -6.08 -7.18 -17.96
CA GLN A 67 -5.99 -8.25 -18.93
C GLN A 67 -6.93 -9.41 -18.57
N VAL A 68 -6.96 -9.82 -17.30
CA VAL A 68 -7.89 -10.84 -16.79
C VAL A 68 -9.34 -10.38 -17.02
N LEU A 69 -9.67 -9.13 -16.65
CA LEU A 69 -11.02 -8.59 -16.86
C LEU A 69 -11.39 -8.52 -18.34
N LEU A 70 -10.46 -8.12 -19.22
CA LEU A 70 -10.68 -8.08 -20.67
C LEU A 70 -10.83 -9.49 -21.25
N ALA A 71 -10.07 -10.47 -20.76
CA ALA A 71 -10.17 -11.86 -21.15
C ALA A 71 -11.52 -12.45 -20.77
N ILE A 72 -11.99 -12.22 -19.54
CA ILE A 72 -13.30 -12.72 -19.11
C ILE A 72 -14.42 -12.00 -19.88
N ARG A 73 -14.34 -10.68 -20.07
CA ARG A 73 -15.29 -9.93 -20.90
C ARG A 73 -15.34 -10.45 -22.34
N ARG A 74 -14.20 -10.84 -22.92
CA ARG A 74 -14.15 -11.45 -24.26
C ARG A 74 -14.85 -12.81 -24.26
N SER A 75 -14.59 -13.65 -23.25
CA SER A 75 -15.25 -14.95 -23.08
C SER A 75 -16.78 -14.79 -22.95
N ASN A 76 -17.23 -13.91 -22.07
CA ASN A 76 -18.66 -13.66 -21.84
C ASN A 76 -19.35 -13.08 -23.08
N ARG A 77 -18.67 -12.21 -23.86
CA ARG A 77 -19.20 -11.69 -25.13
C ARG A 77 -19.39 -12.79 -26.18
N LEU A 78 -18.50 -13.78 -26.24
CA LEU A 78 -18.64 -14.92 -27.16
C LEU A 78 -19.83 -15.80 -26.75
N HIS A 79 -19.96 -16.14 -25.47
CA HIS A 79 -21.10 -16.91 -24.96
C HIS A 79 -22.44 -16.19 -25.17
N ARG A 80 -22.53 -14.87 -24.95
CA ARG A 80 -23.76 -14.09 -25.21
C ARG A 80 -24.18 -14.06 -26.68
N ARG A 81 -23.25 -14.21 -27.64
CA ARG A 81 -23.60 -14.27 -29.07
C ARG A 81 -24.14 -15.63 -29.49
N GLN A 82 -23.75 -16.71 -28.81
CA GLN A 82 -24.22 -18.06 -29.11
C GLN A 82 -25.50 -18.43 -28.34
N SER A 83 -25.69 -17.91 -27.13
CA SER A 83 -26.86 -18.22 -26.31
C SER A 83 -28.00 -17.23 -26.57
N MET A 84 -28.92 -17.58 -27.48
CA MET A 84 -30.19 -16.86 -27.71
C MET A 84 -31.23 -17.12 -26.60
N VAL A 85 -30.95 -18.05 -25.68
CA VAL A 85 -31.80 -18.37 -24.52
C VAL A 85 -31.42 -17.46 -23.34
N PRO A 86 -32.39 -16.79 -22.69
CA PRO A 86 -32.15 -16.06 -21.44
C PRO A 86 -31.73 -17.05 -20.35
N ASP A 87 -30.44 -17.24 -20.16
CA ASP A 87 -29.93 -18.05 -19.06
C ASP A 87 -29.71 -17.15 -17.84
N GLU A 88 -30.64 -17.23 -16.88
CA GLU A 88 -30.52 -16.53 -15.60
C GLU A 88 -29.25 -16.95 -14.83
N SER A 89 -28.74 -18.17 -15.04
CA SER A 89 -27.51 -18.62 -14.39
C SER A 89 -26.27 -17.85 -14.85
N LEU A 90 -26.17 -17.54 -16.15
CA LEU A 90 -25.12 -16.70 -16.73
C LEU A 90 -25.15 -15.28 -16.15
N LYS A 91 -26.36 -14.70 -16.04
CA LYS A 91 -26.55 -13.36 -15.47
C LYS A 91 -26.15 -13.30 -13.99
N GLN A 92 -26.37 -14.37 -13.23
CA GLN A 92 -25.90 -14.45 -11.85
C GLN A 92 -24.37 -14.62 -11.77
N ALA A 93 -23.77 -15.39 -12.68
CA ALA A 93 -22.32 -15.51 -12.79
C ALA A 93 -21.66 -14.16 -13.10
N GLU A 94 -22.20 -13.38 -14.04
CA GLU A 94 -21.71 -12.02 -14.36
C GLU A 94 -21.80 -11.06 -13.17
N ARG A 95 -22.85 -11.17 -12.33
CA ARG A 95 -22.97 -10.36 -11.10
C ARG A 95 -21.89 -10.73 -10.08
N LYS A 96 -21.65 -12.02 -9.88
CA LYS A 96 -20.58 -12.52 -8.98
C LYS A 96 -19.20 -12.08 -9.48
N GLU A 97 -18.95 -12.20 -10.77
CA GLU A 97 -17.69 -11.77 -11.41
C GLU A 97 -17.48 -10.27 -11.25
N ARG A 98 -18.53 -9.46 -11.48
CA ARG A 98 -18.49 -8.00 -11.26
C ARG A 98 -18.16 -7.68 -9.81
N GLN A 99 -18.78 -8.34 -8.84
CA GLN A 99 -18.51 -8.12 -7.42
C GLN A 99 -17.05 -8.43 -7.07
N ILE A 100 -16.48 -9.53 -7.60
CA ILE A 100 -15.07 -9.88 -7.42
C ILE A 100 -14.17 -8.80 -8.03
N SER A 101 -14.47 -8.31 -9.24
CA SER A 101 -13.68 -7.23 -9.87
C SER A 101 -13.67 -5.94 -9.05
N ILE A 102 -14.81 -5.56 -8.46
CA ILE A 102 -14.92 -4.39 -7.58
C ILE A 102 -14.10 -4.60 -6.31
N MET A 103 -14.17 -5.79 -5.70
CA MET A 103 -13.36 -6.14 -4.53
C MET A 103 -11.86 -6.03 -4.83
N LEU A 104 -11.41 -6.54 -5.99
CA LEU A 104 -10.01 -6.43 -6.42
C LEU A 104 -9.56 -4.98 -6.60
N ILE A 105 -10.40 -4.13 -7.25
CA ILE A 105 -10.10 -2.70 -7.40
C ILE A 105 -10.02 -2.02 -6.03
N ALA A 106 -10.95 -2.31 -5.11
CA ALA A 106 -10.94 -1.76 -3.77
C ALA A 106 -9.67 -2.15 -2.98
N ILE A 107 -9.23 -3.41 -3.10
CA ILE A 107 -7.98 -3.90 -2.50
C ILE A 107 -6.79 -3.11 -3.05
N VAL A 108 -6.72 -2.92 -4.37
CA VAL A 108 -5.66 -2.13 -5.01
C VAL A 108 -5.65 -0.69 -4.50
N LEU A 109 -6.82 -0.04 -4.41
CA LEU A 109 -6.92 1.36 -3.95
C LEU A 109 -6.51 1.53 -2.48
N VAL A 110 -6.96 0.66 -1.58
CA VAL A 110 -6.57 0.75 -0.16
C VAL A 110 -5.08 0.49 0.00
N PHE A 111 -4.54 -0.51 -0.69
CA PHE A 111 -3.11 -0.76 -0.64
C PHE A 111 -2.32 0.43 -1.19
N LEU A 112 -2.80 1.05 -2.28
CA LEU A 112 -2.23 2.28 -2.82
C LEU A 112 -2.27 3.41 -1.80
N SER A 113 -3.39 3.61 -1.10
CA SER A 113 -3.49 4.61 -0.03
C SER A 113 -2.52 4.34 1.11
N CYS A 114 -2.33 3.08 1.52
CA CYS A 114 -1.44 2.71 2.61
C CYS A 114 0.03 2.95 2.31
N ASN A 115 0.45 2.57 1.11
CA ASN A 115 1.80 2.81 0.65
C ASN A 115 2.06 4.31 0.37
N THR A 116 1.07 5.03 -0.17
CA THR A 116 1.16 6.49 -0.35
C THR A 116 1.28 7.19 1.01
N LEU A 117 0.54 6.72 2.02
CA LEU A 117 0.64 7.24 3.38
C LEU A 117 2.03 6.96 3.97
N ALA A 118 2.57 5.75 3.83
CA ALA A 118 3.94 5.44 4.27
C ALA A 118 4.98 6.39 3.64
N PHE A 119 4.79 6.75 2.37
CA PHE A 119 5.61 7.75 1.68
C PHE A 119 5.44 9.17 2.25
N VAL A 120 4.20 9.64 2.44
CA VAL A 120 3.92 10.96 3.04
C VAL A 120 4.57 11.07 4.42
N VAL A 121 4.53 10.00 5.21
CA VAL A 121 5.14 9.99 6.54
C VAL A 121 6.67 9.93 6.45
N ASN A 122 7.26 9.19 5.52
CA ASN A 122 8.72 9.21 5.26
C ASN A 122 9.23 10.62 4.87
N ILE A 123 8.42 11.39 4.14
CA ILE A 123 8.72 12.80 3.89
C ILE A 123 8.59 13.64 5.17
N LEU A 124 7.51 13.47 5.93
CA LEU A 124 7.26 14.22 7.17
C LEU A 124 8.35 13.98 8.23
N GLU A 125 8.83 12.75 8.38
CA GLU A 125 9.96 12.41 9.26
C GLU A 125 11.22 13.14 8.85
N ASN A 126 11.53 13.19 7.54
CA ASN A 126 12.69 13.94 7.05
C ASN A 126 12.53 15.47 7.20
N VAL A 127 11.29 15.98 7.30
CA VAL A 127 10.99 17.40 7.61
C VAL A 127 11.04 17.68 9.12
N GLY A 128 11.10 16.65 9.97
CA GLY A 128 11.23 16.77 11.43
C GLY A 128 9.91 16.67 12.21
N TYR A 129 8.86 16.09 11.62
CA TYR A 129 7.59 15.83 12.32
C TYR A 129 7.59 14.47 13.05
N ASP A 130 6.93 14.43 14.22
CA ASP A 130 6.97 13.33 15.18
C ASP A 130 6.41 11.98 14.67
N ASN A 131 6.97 10.90 15.24
CA ASN A 131 6.64 9.48 15.01
C ASN A 131 5.16 9.10 15.21
N ALA A 132 4.35 9.96 15.82
CA ALA A 132 2.93 9.69 16.08
C ALA A 132 2.14 9.45 14.78
N LEU A 133 2.50 10.14 13.70
CA LEU A 133 1.86 9.95 12.40
C LEU A 133 2.12 8.56 11.82
N TYR A 134 3.33 8.00 12.00
CA TYR A 134 3.63 6.62 11.59
C TYR A 134 2.76 5.61 12.32
N VAL A 135 2.60 5.75 13.63
CA VAL A 135 1.81 4.82 14.44
C VAL A 135 0.34 4.86 14.02
N MET A 136 -0.21 6.07 13.82
CA MET A 136 -1.59 6.26 13.37
C MET A 136 -1.83 5.72 11.96
N VAL A 137 -0.89 5.93 11.04
CA VAL A 137 -0.97 5.42 9.66
C VAL A 137 -0.82 3.90 9.60
N ASN A 138 0.11 3.32 10.36
CA ASN A 138 0.27 1.87 10.41
C ASN A 138 -1.01 1.20 10.99
N ALA A 139 -1.57 1.79 12.04
CA ALA A 139 -2.83 1.31 12.62
C ALA A 139 -4.00 1.40 11.63
N SER A 140 -4.15 2.55 10.94
CA SER A 140 -5.25 2.75 9.98
C SER A 140 -5.16 1.78 8.79
N CYS A 141 -3.95 1.51 8.31
CA CYS A 141 -3.72 0.55 7.24
C CYS A 141 -4.09 -0.88 7.61
N ASN A 142 -3.74 -1.32 8.82
CA ASN A 142 -4.16 -2.62 9.31
C ASN A 142 -5.70 -2.72 9.34
N ILE A 143 -6.38 -1.71 9.90
CA ILE A 143 -7.86 -1.67 9.93
C ILE A 143 -8.43 -1.74 8.51
N ALA A 144 -7.86 -0.99 7.56
CA ALA A 144 -8.32 -0.97 6.17
C ALA A 144 -8.16 -2.34 5.48
N ILE A 145 -7.05 -3.05 5.73
CA ILE A 145 -6.83 -4.42 5.24
C ILE A 145 -7.83 -5.40 5.88
N TYR A 146 -8.09 -5.30 7.19
CA TYR A 146 -9.07 -6.15 7.87
C TYR A 146 -10.48 -5.95 7.32
N MET A 147 -10.88 -4.70 7.09
CA MET A 147 -12.16 -4.37 6.46
C MET A 147 -12.26 -4.96 5.06
N LEU A 148 -11.18 -5.00 4.28
CA LEU A 148 -11.21 -5.54 2.93
C LEU A 148 -11.24 -7.06 2.87
N PHE A 149 -10.34 -7.73 3.59
CA PHE A 149 -10.19 -9.19 3.48
C PHE A 149 -11.31 -9.95 4.21
N SER A 150 -11.92 -9.35 5.23
CA SER A 150 -12.91 -10.05 6.06
C SER A 150 -14.35 -9.62 5.76
N ASP A 151 -15.12 -10.56 5.20
CA ASP A 151 -16.55 -10.43 4.95
C ASP A 151 -17.33 -10.04 6.21
N LYS A 152 -16.90 -10.56 7.37
CA LYS A 152 -17.49 -10.24 8.68
C LYS A 152 -17.31 -8.76 9.03
N TYR A 153 -16.13 -8.20 8.81
CA TYR A 153 -15.89 -6.77 9.05
C TYR A 153 -16.62 -5.89 8.04
N ARG A 154 -16.76 -6.31 6.77
CA ARG A 154 -17.60 -5.59 5.79
C ARG A 154 -19.06 -5.57 6.20
N LEU A 155 -19.58 -6.68 6.71
CA LEU A 155 -20.94 -6.77 7.22
C LEU A 155 -21.13 -5.85 8.44
N LEU A 156 -20.21 -5.90 9.40
CA LEU A 156 -20.23 -5.02 10.57
C LEU A 156 -20.14 -3.55 10.16
N LEU A 157 -19.19 -3.17 9.30
CA LEU A 157 -19.07 -1.80 8.80
C LEU A 157 -20.35 -1.37 8.10
N ARG A 158 -20.93 -2.21 7.25
CA ARG A 158 -22.21 -1.88 6.59
C ARG A 158 -23.32 -1.68 7.63
N HIS A 159 -23.38 -2.52 8.66
CA HIS A 159 -24.33 -2.35 9.76
C HIS A 159 -24.11 -1.03 10.49
N TYR A 160 -22.87 -0.73 10.90
CA TYR A 160 -22.51 0.54 11.54
C TYR A 160 -22.81 1.76 10.66
N MET A 161 -22.45 1.72 9.37
CA MET A 161 -22.72 2.82 8.43
C MET A 161 -24.22 3.01 8.20
N THR A 162 -24.99 1.92 8.11
CA THR A 162 -26.46 2.02 7.95
C THR A 162 -27.10 2.57 9.22
N CYS A 163 -26.65 2.13 10.40
CA CYS A 163 -27.10 2.68 11.69
C CYS A 163 -26.67 4.15 11.86
N HIS A 164 -25.46 4.52 11.44
CA HIS A 164 -25.00 5.91 11.48
C HIS A 164 -25.85 6.79 10.57
N TRP A 165 -26.11 6.34 9.34
CA TRP A 165 -26.97 7.06 8.41
C TRP A 165 -28.41 7.16 8.93
N SER A 166 -28.91 6.11 9.59
CA SER A 166 -30.21 6.13 10.29
C SER A 166 -30.22 7.16 11.42
N ARG A 167 -29.15 7.22 12.23
CA ARG A 167 -29.01 8.18 13.33
C ARG A 167 -28.89 9.61 12.83
N ASP A 168 -28.12 9.84 11.76
CA ASP A 168 -28.02 11.16 11.11
C ASP A 168 -29.37 11.60 10.54
N GLY A 169 -30.12 10.66 9.95
CA GLY A 169 -31.48 10.88 9.49
C GLY A 169 -32.43 11.29 10.62
N GLU A 170 -32.40 10.60 11.76
CA GLU A 170 -33.20 10.98 12.94
C GLU A 170 -32.78 12.34 13.51
N LEU A 171 -31.48 12.63 13.58
CA LEU A 171 -30.97 13.88 14.11
C LEU A 171 -31.41 15.07 13.23
N LEU A 172 -31.33 14.92 11.90
CA LEU A 172 -31.84 15.91 10.95
C LEU A 172 -33.36 16.12 11.03
N LEU A 173 -34.13 15.08 11.32
CA LEU A 173 -35.57 15.19 11.54
C LEU A 173 -35.87 15.99 12.82
N THR A 174 -35.17 15.71 13.92
CA THR A 174 -35.37 16.44 15.18
C THR A 174 -35.00 17.93 15.09
N THR A 175 -33.96 18.28 14.32
CA THR A 175 -33.56 19.68 14.12
C THR A 175 -34.51 20.46 13.21
N ASN A 176 -35.23 19.79 12.30
CA ASN A 176 -36.18 20.46 11.40
C ASN A 176 -37.60 20.59 12.00
N THR A 177 -37.87 19.92 13.12
CA THR A 177 -39.16 19.99 13.83
C THR A 177 -39.18 20.97 15.02
N ALA A 178 -38.07 21.66 15.28
CA ALA A 178 -37.96 22.72 16.30
C ALA A 178 -37.89 24.09 15.62
#